data_AF-A0A1G4JNB3-F1
#
_entry.id   AF-A0A1G4JNB3-F1
#
_cell.length_a   1.000
_cell.length_b   1.000
_cell.length_c   1.000
_cell.angle_alpha   90.00
_cell.angle_beta   90.00
_cell.angle_gamma   90.00
#
_symmetry.space_group_name_H-M   'P 1'
#
loop_
_entity.id
_entity.type
_entity.pdbx_description
1 polymer ?
#
loop_
_entity_poly.entity_id
_entity_poly.type
_entity_poly.pdbx_seq_one_letter_code
_entity_poly.pdbx_strand_id
1 'polypeptide(L)'
;MLGPRNASIRLLYQTSAQLFLKNQKNHSYAGFVARFSSTLTHNQKAVAFTKDELDQAREARNKGLEPYVSKLPAKIIPYAELMRLEKPVGTWLLYIPCTWSITMAATQTLAPVSSTLWMLFLFGTGALIMRGAGCTINDLLDRNLDNKVIRSVERPIASGRVSPNQALTFLGAQTATGIGILTQLPADCWWLGLSSLPLVFSYPLFKRFTYYPQVALSACFTWGALLGFPAMGVMDWSVMLPLYTSSFLWCMTYDTIYAHQDKKFDIKAGIKSTALAWGDKSRKICTAMSVAQMGALGLAGATSGLLWGPGFLGGMAIFGYRLFSMVRNVDLDNPADCWKHFTSNIKSGLIFSGALLIDYFLKILGIM
;
A
#
# COMPACT_ATOMS: atom_id res chain seq x y z
N MET A 1 27.02 1.83 -58.92
CA MET A 1 25.80 1.22 -58.34
C MET A 1 26.21 0.41 -57.11
N LEU A 2 25.84 0.94 -55.92
CA LEU A 2 25.94 0.38 -54.56
C LEU A 2 27.18 -0.48 -54.22
N GLY A 3 28.27 0.23 -53.90
CA GLY A 3 29.47 -0.28 -53.24
C GLY A 3 29.31 -0.53 -51.72
N PRO A 4 30.43 -0.68 -50.99
CA PRO A 4 30.63 -1.59 -49.85
C PRO A 4 30.05 -1.13 -48.50
N ARG A 5 28.83 -0.53 -48.46
CA ARG A 5 28.18 -0.09 -47.21
C ARG A 5 27.45 -1.21 -46.44
N ASN A 6 27.22 -2.37 -47.03
CA ASN A 6 26.46 -3.45 -46.38
C ASN A 6 27.31 -4.41 -45.51
N ALA A 7 28.64 -4.46 -45.71
CA ALA A 7 29.52 -5.27 -44.88
C ALA A 7 29.77 -4.61 -43.51
N SER A 8 29.95 -3.28 -43.48
CA SER A 8 30.18 -2.51 -42.25
C SER A 8 28.96 -2.48 -41.32
N ILE A 9 27.75 -2.45 -41.88
CA ILE A 9 26.50 -2.48 -41.10
C ILE A 9 26.23 -3.87 -40.52
N ARG A 10 26.46 -4.95 -41.27
CA ARG A 10 26.36 -6.32 -40.72
C ARG A 10 27.39 -6.60 -39.63
N LEU A 11 28.61 -6.08 -39.77
CA LEU A 11 29.63 -6.17 -38.73
C LEU A 11 29.21 -5.38 -37.48
N LEU A 12 28.71 -4.15 -37.63
CA LEU A 12 28.19 -3.34 -36.53
C LEU A 12 27.01 -4.01 -35.80
N TYR A 13 26.07 -4.65 -36.51
CA TYR A 13 24.97 -5.40 -35.87
C TYR A 13 25.46 -6.66 -35.16
N GLN A 14 26.42 -7.41 -35.72
CA GLN A 14 27.00 -8.58 -35.05
C GLN A 14 27.85 -8.19 -33.84
N THR A 15 28.64 -7.10 -33.91
CA THR A 15 29.42 -6.60 -32.77
C THR A 15 28.51 -6.01 -31.68
N SER A 16 27.43 -5.31 -32.06
CA SER A 16 26.42 -4.77 -31.13
C SER A 16 25.61 -5.88 -30.46
N ALA A 17 25.21 -6.92 -31.19
CA ALA A 17 24.51 -8.08 -30.64
C ALA A 17 25.42 -8.91 -29.72
N GLN A 18 26.71 -9.07 -30.07
CA GLN A 18 27.68 -9.72 -29.19
C GLN A 18 28.01 -8.88 -27.95
N LEU A 19 28.08 -7.55 -28.05
CA LEU A 19 28.22 -6.65 -26.89
C LEU A 19 26.98 -6.66 -26.00
N PHE A 20 25.78 -6.73 -26.58
CA PHE A 20 24.51 -6.83 -25.84
C PHE A 20 24.37 -8.18 -25.13
N LEU A 21 24.75 -9.29 -25.78
CA LEU A 21 24.77 -10.63 -25.18
C LEU A 21 25.89 -10.80 -24.14
N LYS A 22 27.04 -10.12 -24.33
CA LYS A 22 28.14 -10.09 -23.34
C LYS A 22 27.78 -9.22 -22.12
N ASN A 23 26.98 -8.17 -22.30
CA ASN A 23 26.42 -7.37 -21.20
C ASN A 23 25.23 -8.05 -20.48
N GLN A 24 24.44 -8.89 -21.16
CA GLN A 24 23.42 -9.71 -20.49
C GLN A 24 24.01 -10.79 -19.58
N LYS A 25 25.20 -11.32 -19.90
CA LYS A 25 25.89 -12.29 -19.02
C LYS A 25 26.44 -11.66 -17.73
N ASN A 26 26.62 -10.34 -17.67
CA ASN A 26 27.16 -9.63 -16.50
C ASN A 26 26.11 -8.90 -15.65
N HIS A 27 24.86 -8.81 -16.09
CA HIS A 27 23.75 -8.27 -15.33
C HIS A 27 22.67 -9.32 -15.07
N SER A 28 23.04 -10.40 -14.38
CA SER A 28 22.04 -11.15 -13.64
C SER A 28 21.51 -10.24 -12.53
N TYR A 29 20.20 -10.00 -12.50
CA TYR A 29 19.51 -9.42 -11.33
C TYR A 29 19.88 -10.18 -10.04
N ALA A 30 20.22 -11.46 -10.14
CA ALA A 30 20.73 -12.25 -9.02
C ALA A 30 22.11 -11.79 -8.53
N GLY A 31 22.96 -11.17 -9.36
CA GLY A 31 24.26 -10.63 -8.99
C GLY A 31 24.17 -9.30 -8.21
N PHE A 32 23.23 -8.44 -8.59
CA PHE A 32 22.91 -7.23 -7.82
C PHE A 32 22.27 -7.59 -6.47
N VAL A 33 21.34 -8.56 -6.46
CA VAL A 33 20.74 -9.10 -5.23
C VAL A 33 21.76 -9.86 -4.37
N ALA A 34 22.68 -10.63 -4.97
CA ALA A 34 23.74 -11.35 -4.25
C ALA A 34 24.78 -10.40 -3.63
N ARG A 35 25.17 -9.32 -4.32
CA ARG A 35 26.01 -8.25 -3.74
C ARG A 35 25.29 -7.41 -2.69
N PHE A 36 23.96 -7.26 -2.79
CA PHE A 36 23.12 -6.67 -1.74
C PHE A 36 22.98 -7.57 -0.50
N SER A 37 23.12 -8.90 -0.68
CA SER A 37 23.07 -9.87 0.40
C SER A 37 24.44 -10.09 1.07
N SER A 38 25.54 -9.89 0.33
CA SER A 38 26.91 -10.15 0.81
C SER A 38 27.46 -9.10 1.79
N THR A 39 26.77 -7.98 2.00
CA THR A 39 27.13 -7.00 3.05
C THR A 39 26.51 -7.31 4.41
N LEU A 40 25.74 -8.39 4.54
CA LEU A 40 25.04 -8.79 5.78
C LEU A 40 25.64 -10.01 6.49
N THR A 41 26.79 -10.54 6.05
CA THR A 41 27.49 -11.59 6.79
C THR A 41 28.36 -11.00 7.90
N HIS A 42 27.72 -10.39 8.89
CA HIS A 42 28.26 -10.47 10.24
C HIS A 42 27.83 -11.82 10.80
N ASN A 43 28.81 -12.57 11.30
CA ASN A 43 28.71 -13.91 11.85
C ASN A 43 27.83 -13.95 13.12
N GLN A 44 26.52 -13.70 12.98
CA GLN A 44 25.54 -13.89 14.03
C GLN A 44 25.15 -15.37 14.06
N LYS A 45 25.57 -16.07 15.13
CA LYS A 45 25.08 -17.41 15.48
C LYS A 45 23.56 -17.45 15.29
N ALA A 46 23.05 -18.49 14.63
CA ALA A 46 21.61 -18.73 14.52
C ALA A 46 21.02 -18.70 15.93
N VAL A 47 20.12 -17.75 16.20
CA VAL A 47 19.41 -17.69 17.48
C VAL A 47 18.48 -18.91 17.49
N ALA A 48 18.85 -19.92 18.28
CA ALA A 48 18.02 -21.10 18.47
C ALA A 48 16.88 -20.71 19.42
N PHE A 49 15.66 -20.58 18.89
CA PHE A 49 14.47 -20.39 19.71
C PHE A 49 14.18 -21.64 20.52
N THR A 50 13.71 -21.45 21.75
CA THR A 50 13.21 -22.54 22.58
C THR A 50 11.94 -23.13 21.98
N LYS A 51 11.63 -24.38 22.35
CA LYS A 51 10.40 -25.04 21.90
C LYS A 51 9.15 -24.26 22.32
N ASP A 52 9.14 -23.77 23.55
CA ASP A 52 8.01 -23.01 24.11
C ASP A 52 7.77 -21.71 23.34
N GLU A 53 8.84 -21.00 22.94
CA GLU A 53 8.71 -19.79 22.10
C GLU A 53 8.09 -20.11 20.73
N LEU A 54 8.50 -21.22 20.11
CA LEU A 54 7.95 -21.65 18.82
C LEU A 54 6.49 -22.08 18.93
N ASP A 55 6.13 -22.79 20.00
CA ASP A 55 4.76 -23.21 20.26
C ASP A 55 3.86 -21.98 20.51
N GLN A 56 4.32 -20.99 21.28
CA GLN A 56 3.62 -19.71 21.46
C GLN A 56 3.46 -18.94 20.14
N ALA A 57 4.49 -18.89 19.29
CA ALA A 57 4.42 -18.25 17.99
C ALA A 57 3.37 -18.92 17.08
N ARG A 58 3.28 -20.25 17.14
CA ARG A 58 2.31 -21.04 16.39
C ARG A 58 0.88 -20.85 16.90
N GLU A 59 0.68 -20.81 18.21
CA GLU A 59 -0.61 -20.50 18.81
C GLU A 59 -1.07 -19.08 18.44
N ALA A 60 -0.17 -18.09 18.53
CA ALA A 60 -0.44 -16.72 18.13
C ALA A 60 -0.82 -16.61 16.64
N ARG A 61 -0.13 -17.37 15.77
CA ARG A 61 -0.49 -17.50 14.36
C ARG A 61 -1.90 -18.06 14.21
N ASN A 62 -2.19 -19.22 14.79
CA ASN A 62 -3.46 -19.91 14.64
C ASN A 62 -4.64 -19.03 15.11
N LYS A 63 -4.49 -18.37 16.25
CA LYS A 63 -5.47 -17.39 16.75
C LYS A 63 -5.68 -16.23 15.78
N GLY A 64 -4.62 -15.80 15.10
CA GLY A 64 -4.68 -14.76 14.07
C GLY A 64 -5.47 -15.15 12.81
N LEU A 65 -5.64 -16.44 12.53
CA LEU A 65 -6.38 -16.92 11.34
C LEU A 65 -7.91 -16.89 11.54
N GLU A 66 -8.37 -16.80 12.78
CA GLU A 66 -9.79 -16.85 13.10
C GLU A 66 -10.52 -15.52 12.78
N PRO A 67 -11.82 -15.57 12.44
CA PRO A 67 -12.65 -16.76 12.23
C PRO A 67 -12.71 -17.22 10.76
N TYR A 68 -12.15 -16.44 9.82
CA TYR A 68 -12.40 -16.63 8.39
C TYR A 68 -11.32 -17.42 7.68
N VAL A 69 -10.04 -17.07 7.88
CA VAL A 69 -8.92 -17.71 7.18
C VAL A 69 -8.72 -19.14 7.68
N SER A 70 -9.01 -19.40 8.96
CA SER A 70 -8.96 -20.75 9.55
C SER A 70 -9.94 -21.75 8.91
N LYS A 71 -11.00 -21.27 8.23
CA LYS A 71 -11.99 -22.12 7.54
C LYS A 71 -11.59 -22.45 6.10
N LEU A 72 -10.54 -21.85 5.56
CA LEU A 72 -10.07 -22.17 4.21
C LEU A 72 -9.42 -23.56 4.17
N PRO A 73 -9.37 -24.22 2.99
CA PRO A 73 -8.64 -25.46 2.84
C PRO A 73 -7.17 -25.32 3.28
N ALA A 74 -6.64 -26.31 4.00
CA ALA A 74 -5.30 -26.26 4.59
C ALA A 74 -4.17 -25.91 3.59
N LYS A 75 -4.34 -26.30 2.32
CA LYS A 75 -3.41 -25.98 1.23
C LYS A 75 -3.43 -24.51 0.80
N ILE A 76 -4.54 -23.80 1.03
CA ILE A 76 -4.74 -22.39 0.63
C ILE A 76 -4.34 -21.44 1.75
N ILE A 77 -4.50 -21.84 3.02
CA ILE A 77 -4.18 -21.02 4.20
C ILE A 77 -2.79 -20.33 4.09
N PRO A 78 -1.69 -21.02 3.73
CA PRO A 78 -0.38 -20.37 3.62
C PRO A 78 -0.34 -19.25 2.56
N TYR A 79 -1.09 -19.36 1.47
CA TYR A 79 -1.18 -18.32 0.44
C TYR A 79 -2.08 -17.17 0.86
N ALA A 80 -3.16 -17.46 1.62
CA ALA A 80 -3.99 -16.43 2.25
C ALA A 80 -3.18 -15.61 3.26
N GLU A 81 -2.33 -16.26 4.05
CA GLU A 81 -1.38 -15.60 4.96
C GLU A 81 -0.33 -14.77 4.22
N LEU A 82 0.17 -15.25 3.06
CA LEU A 82 1.07 -14.45 2.21
C LEU A 82 0.40 -13.15 1.75
N MET A 83 -0.89 -13.23 1.43
CA MET A 83 -1.69 -12.06 1.07
C MET A 83 -2.11 -11.18 2.24
N ARG A 84 -1.86 -11.60 3.49
CA ARG A 84 -2.35 -10.97 4.72
C ARG A 84 -3.88 -10.90 4.79
N LEU A 85 -4.58 -11.93 4.29
CA LEU A 85 -6.05 -11.99 4.36
C LEU A 85 -6.57 -12.05 5.81
N GLU A 86 -5.75 -12.55 6.73
CA GLU A 86 -6.01 -12.58 8.17
C GLU A 86 -5.86 -11.20 8.83
N LYS A 87 -5.15 -10.27 8.18
CA LYS A 87 -4.92 -8.89 8.62
C LYS A 87 -5.14 -7.89 7.48
N PRO A 88 -6.39 -7.75 6.97
CA PRO A 88 -6.69 -7.00 5.75
C PRO A 88 -6.62 -5.47 5.90
N VAL A 89 -6.03 -4.97 6.99
CA VAL A 89 -5.93 -3.54 7.32
C VAL A 89 -5.24 -2.77 6.17
N GLY A 90 -4.14 -3.32 5.65
CA GLY A 90 -3.44 -2.72 4.52
C GLY A 90 -4.28 -2.68 3.24
N THR A 91 -5.08 -3.72 2.97
CA THR A 91 -5.97 -3.74 1.80
C THR A 91 -7.04 -2.66 1.90
N TRP A 92 -7.68 -2.54 3.07
CA TRP A 92 -8.69 -1.52 3.30
C TRP A 92 -8.15 -0.11 3.19
N LEU A 93 -7.02 0.18 3.85
CA LEU A 93 -6.43 1.51 3.83
C LEU A 93 -5.89 1.90 2.43
N LEU A 94 -5.51 0.92 1.60
CA LEU A 94 -5.17 1.15 0.20
C LEU A 94 -6.41 1.42 -0.66
N TYR A 95 -7.52 0.75 -0.36
CA TYR A 95 -8.76 0.84 -1.14
C TYR A 95 -9.60 2.09 -0.84
N ILE A 96 -9.65 2.52 0.42
CA ILE A 96 -10.53 3.62 0.85
C ILE A 96 -10.32 4.91 0.02
N PRO A 97 -9.08 5.41 -0.21
CA PRO A 97 -8.88 6.59 -1.05
C PRO A 97 -9.43 6.43 -2.48
N CYS A 98 -9.41 5.20 -3.02
CA CYS A 98 -10.02 4.88 -4.32
C CYS A 98 -11.54 5.05 -4.26
N THR A 99 -12.19 4.62 -3.18
CA THR A 99 -13.64 4.78 -3.04
C THR A 99 -14.05 6.25 -3.03
N TRP A 100 -13.25 7.11 -2.39
CA TRP A 100 -13.53 8.55 -2.34
C TRP A 100 -13.43 9.18 -3.72
N SER A 101 -12.33 8.91 -4.43
CA SER A 101 -12.11 9.47 -5.77
C SER A 101 -13.10 8.95 -6.80
N ILE A 102 -13.38 7.63 -6.80
CA ILE A 102 -14.39 7.03 -7.70
C ILE A 102 -15.77 7.65 -7.45
N THR A 103 -16.21 7.75 -6.19
CA THR A 103 -17.55 8.28 -5.90
C THR A 103 -17.67 9.77 -6.19
N MET A 104 -16.65 10.58 -5.88
CA MET A 104 -16.65 12.00 -6.24
C MET A 104 -16.67 12.19 -7.77
N ALA A 105 -15.82 11.46 -8.50
CA ALA A 105 -15.77 11.52 -9.96
C ALA A 105 -17.06 11.00 -10.60
N ALA A 106 -17.65 9.92 -10.08
CA ALA A 106 -18.95 9.40 -10.52
C ALA A 106 -20.08 10.42 -10.33
N THR A 107 -20.02 11.21 -9.25
CA THR A 107 -20.98 12.29 -8.99
C THR A 107 -20.81 13.43 -9.99
N GLN A 108 -19.56 13.79 -10.32
CA GLN A 108 -19.27 14.83 -11.33
C GLN A 108 -19.74 14.43 -12.74
N THR A 109 -19.53 13.17 -13.13
CA THR A 109 -19.87 12.67 -14.47
C THR A 109 -21.29 12.13 -14.57
N LEU A 110 -22.06 12.14 -13.47
CA LEU A 110 -23.36 11.48 -13.36
C LEU A 110 -23.32 10.03 -13.88
N ALA A 111 -22.23 9.32 -13.58
CA ALA A 111 -22.00 7.99 -14.08
C ALA A 111 -23.10 7.01 -13.60
N PRO A 112 -23.53 6.05 -14.42
CA PRO A 112 -24.51 5.03 -14.00
C PRO A 112 -24.03 4.24 -12.77
N VAL A 113 -24.96 3.84 -11.91
CA VAL A 113 -24.68 3.06 -10.69
C VAL A 113 -23.92 1.78 -11.00
N SER A 114 -24.24 1.10 -12.11
CA SER A 114 -23.55 -0.10 -12.57
C SER A 114 -22.06 0.14 -12.82
N SER A 115 -21.72 1.20 -13.55
CA SER A 115 -20.33 1.58 -13.84
C SER A 115 -19.56 1.95 -12.58
N THR A 116 -20.20 2.70 -11.67
CA THR A 116 -19.59 3.09 -10.39
C THR A 116 -19.31 1.87 -9.51
N LEU A 117 -20.29 0.96 -9.37
CA LEU A 117 -20.11 -0.29 -8.61
C LEU A 117 -19.04 -1.19 -9.24
N TRP A 118 -18.96 -1.24 -10.57
CA TRP A 118 -17.93 -1.99 -11.28
C TRP A 118 -16.53 -1.44 -11.00
N MET A 119 -16.34 -0.11 -11.05
CA MET A 119 -15.06 0.52 -10.73
C MET A 119 -14.67 0.33 -9.26
N LEU A 120 -15.63 0.45 -8.33
CA LEU A 120 -15.41 0.14 -6.92
C LEU A 120 -14.97 -1.33 -6.75
N PHE A 121 -15.60 -2.27 -7.45
CA PHE A 121 -15.22 -3.69 -7.41
C PHE A 121 -13.82 -3.94 -7.99
N LEU A 122 -13.49 -3.36 -9.15
CA LEU A 122 -12.19 -3.50 -9.78
C LEU A 122 -11.07 -2.94 -8.89
N PHE A 123 -11.24 -1.75 -8.31
CA PHE A 123 -10.25 -1.16 -7.41
C PHE A 123 -10.15 -1.91 -6.07
N GLY A 124 -11.25 -2.46 -5.56
CA GLY A 124 -11.25 -3.27 -4.34
C GLY A 124 -10.49 -4.58 -4.55
N THR A 125 -10.76 -5.26 -5.66
CA THR A 125 -10.03 -6.46 -6.08
C THR A 125 -8.57 -6.14 -6.36
N GLY A 126 -8.29 -5.03 -7.04
CA GLY A 126 -6.93 -4.56 -7.31
C GLY A 126 -6.15 -4.28 -6.03
N ALA A 127 -6.75 -3.60 -5.06
CA ALA A 127 -6.14 -3.34 -3.76
C ALA A 127 -5.83 -4.64 -3.00
N LEU A 128 -6.75 -5.61 -3.03
CA LEU A 128 -6.54 -6.93 -2.42
C LEU A 128 -5.36 -7.68 -3.05
N ILE A 129 -5.36 -7.78 -4.38
CA ILE A 129 -4.35 -8.51 -5.14
C ILE A 129 -2.98 -7.83 -5.04
N MET A 130 -2.90 -6.51 -5.26
CA MET A 130 -1.64 -5.78 -5.29
C MET A 130 -1.04 -5.59 -3.89
N ARG A 131 -1.88 -5.44 -2.85
CA ARG A 131 -1.38 -5.51 -1.48
C ARG A 131 -0.81 -6.89 -1.17
N GLY A 132 -1.49 -7.94 -1.62
CA GLY A 132 -1.02 -9.32 -1.51
C GLY A 132 0.32 -9.52 -2.21
N ALA A 133 0.47 -9.03 -3.46
CA ALA A 133 1.72 -9.08 -4.21
C ALA A 133 2.88 -8.38 -3.48
N GLY A 134 2.63 -7.19 -2.93
CA GLY A 134 3.61 -6.48 -2.11
C GLY A 134 4.04 -7.27 -0.88
N CYS A 135 3.11 -7.95 -0.20
CA CYS A 135 3.42 -8.82 0.93
C CYS A 135 4.22 -10.06 0.51
N THR A 136 3.86 -10.70 -0.61
CA THR A 136 4.61 -11.84 -1.17
C THR A 136 6.06 -11.46 -1.49
N ILE A 137 6.28 -10.30 -2.13
CA ILE A 137 7.62 -9.80 -2.45
C ILE A 137 8.42 -9.55 -1.16
N ASN A 138 7.81 -8.89 -0.17
CA ASN A 138 8.47 -8.61 1.10
C ASN A 138 8.90 -9.90 1.80
N ASP A 139 8.00 -10.88 1.93
CA ASP A 139 8.31 -12.16 2.58
C ASP A 139 9.37 -12.97 1.79
N LEU A 140 9.41 -12.84 0.46
CA LEU A 140 10.44 -13.47 -0.38
C LEU A 140 11.83 -12.87 -0.13
N LEU A 141 11.91 -11.55 0.04
CA LEU A 141 13.16 -10.83 0.31
C LEU A 141 13.63 -11.02 1.77
N ASP A 142 12.70 -11.05 2.72
CA ASP A 142 12.98 -11.09 4.15
C ASP A 142 13.10 -12.52 4.72
N ARG A 143 12.87 -13.57 3.91
CA ARG A 143 12.82 -14.98 4.37
C ARG A 143 13.96 -15.45 5.27
N ASN A 144 15.19 -14.98 5.03
CA ASN A 144 16.40 -15.34 5.79
C ASN A 144 16.58 -14.54 7.08
N LEU A 145 15.84 -13.43 7.22
CA LEU A 145 15.78 -12.61 8.42
C LEU A 145 14.59 -13.02 9.27
N ASP A 146 13.44 -13.29 8.63
CA ASP A 146 12.21 -13.69 9.30
C ASP A 146 12.36 -15.01 10.07
N ASN A 147 13.15 -15.97 9.56
CA ASN A 147 13.45 -17.21 10.28
C ASN A 147 14.33 -17.00 11.54
N LYS A 148 14.86 -15.79 11.76
CA LYS A 148 15.64 -15.40 12.94
C LYS A 148 14.88 -14.47 13.88
N VAL A 149 13.59 -14.21 13.64
CA VAL A 149 12.77 -13.34 14.48
C VAL A 149 11.50 -14.08 14.92
N ILE A 150 11.31 -14.23 16.22
CA ILE A 150 10.22 -15.06 16.77
C ILE A 150 8.82 -14.66 16.27
N ARG A 151 8.59 -13.36 16.06
CA ARG A 151 7.30 -12.84 15.56
C ARG A 151 7.01 -13.17 14.10
N SER A 152 8.03 -13.53 13.31
CA SER A 152 7.89 -13.81 11.87
C SER A 152 8.40 -15.19 11.45
N VAL A 153 8.89 -16.01 12.39
CA VAL A 153 9.35 -17.38 12.12
C VAL A 153 8.25 -18.27 11.52
N GLU A 154 6.99 -18.02 11.91
CA GLU A 154 5.82 -18.74 11.40
C GLU A 154 5.27 -18.17 10.08
N ARG A 155 5.91 -17.16 9.44
CA ARG A 155 5.49 -16.68 8.11
C ARG A 155 5.59 -17.81 7.07
N PRO A 156 4.75 -17.84 6.03
CA PRO A 156 4.66 -19.00 5.12
C PRO A 156 5.97 -19.40 4.44
N ILE A 157 6.77 -18.43 3.98
CA ILE A 157 8.07 -18.70 3.33
C ILE A 157 9.14 -19.01 4.38
N ALA A 158 9.17 -18.28 5.50
CA ALA A 158 10.16 -18.46 6.57
C ALA A 158 10.05 -19.83 7.26
N SER A 159 8.81 -20.30 7.49
CA SER A 159 8.49 -21.61 8.06
C SER A 159 8.59 -22.78 7.06
N GLY A 160 8.84 -22.50 5.78
CA GLY A 160 8.92 -23.52 4.72
C GLY A 160 7.58 -24.08 4.25
N ARG A 161 6.44 -23.59 4.77
CA ARG A 161 5.09 -23.98 4.33
C ARG A 161 4.79 -23.61 2.88
N VAL A 162 5.47 -22.59 2.36
CA VAL A 162 5.50 -22.21 0.94
C VAL A 162 6.95 -22.09 0.50
N SER A 163 7.33 -22.85 -0.53
CA SER A 163 8.67 -22.75 -1.10
C SER A 163 8.86 -21.43 -1.87
N PRO A 164 10.10 -20.93 -2.04
CA PRO A 164 10.36 -19.72 -2.82
C PRO A 164 9.82 -19.78 -4.26
N ASN A 165 9.88 -20.96 -4.90
CA ASN A 165 9.35 -21.14 -6.25
C ASN A 165 7.82 -21.05 -6.28
N GLN A 166 7.14 -21.63 -5.28
CA GLN A 166 5.68 -21.49 -5.14
C GLN A 166 5.28 -20.03 -4.89
N ALA A 167 6.02 -19.32 -4.04
CA ALA A 167 5.79 -17.89 -3.79
C ALA A 167 6.00 -17.05 -5.06
N LEU A 168 7.02 -17.36 -5.87
CA LEU A 168 7.25 -16.67 -7.14
C LEU A 168 6.13 -16.95 -8.17
N THR A 169 5.68 -18.20 -8.30
CA THR A 169 4.53 -18.54 -9.15
C THR A 169 3.27 -17.81 -8.68
N PHE A 170 3.03 -17.76 -7.38
CA PHE A 170 1.90 -17.06 -6.80
C PHE A 170 1.97 -15.55 -7.04
N LEU A 171 3.16 -14.96 -6.89
CA LEU A 171 3.41 -13.56 -7.26
C LEU A 171 3.10 -13.32 -8.74
N GLY A 172 3.53 -14.22 -9.63
CA GLY A 172 3.20 -14.16 -11.06
C GLY A 172 1.69 -14.20 -11.33
N ALA A 173 0.94 -15.03 -10.59
CA ALA A 173 -0.52 -15.06 -10.69
C ALA A 173 -1.17 -13.76 -10.17
N GLN A 174 -0.66 -13.20 -9.07
CA GLN A 174 -1.13 -11.93 -8.52
C GLN A 174 -0.88 -10.78 -9.51
N THR A 175 0.32 -10.68 -10.09
CA THR A 175 0.64 -9.63 -11.06
C THR A 175 -0.13 -9.81 -12.37
N ALA A 176 -0.31 -11.04 -12.86
CA ALA A 176 -1.16 -11.31 -14.02
C ALA A 176 -2.62 -10.89 -13.77
N THR A 177 -3.15 -11.16 -12.58
CA THR A 177 -4.49 -10.70 -12.18
C THR A 177 -4.54 -9.16 -12.12
N GLY A 178 -3.51 -8.51 -11.56
CA GLY A 178 -3.38 -7.06 -11.54
C GLY A 178 -3.35 -6.44 -12.94
N ILE A 179 -2.65 -7.07 -13.89
CA ILE A 179 -2.65 -6.67 -15.31
C ILE A 179 -4.06 -6.84 -15.92
N GLY A 180 -4.74 -7.95 -15.66
CA GLY A 180 -6.11 -8.18 -16.14
C GLY A 180 -7.12 -7.16 -15.59
N ILE A 181 -6.89 -6.61 -14.38
CA ILE A 181 -7.66 -5.49 -13.86
C ILE A 181 -7.27 -4.20 -14.58
N LEU A 182 -5.97 -3.95 -14.76
CA LEU A 182 -5.46 -2.76 -15.44
C LEU A 182 -6.02 -2.63 -16.86
N THR A 183 -6.11 -3.73 -17.62
CA THR A 183 -6.66 -3.73 -18.99
C THR A 183 -8.13 -3.33 -19.09
N GLN A 184 -8.86 -3.34 -17.96
CA GLN A 184 -10.25 -2.90 -17.89
C GLN A 184 -10.38 -1.41 -17.54
N LEU A 185 -9.26 -0.74 -17.22
CA LEU A 185 -9.22 0.68 -16.92
C LEU A 185 -8.86 1.49 -18.17
N PRO A 186 -9.32 2.75 -18.28
CA PRO A 186 -8.90 3.67 -19.34
C PRO A 186 -7.38 3.89 -19.39
N ALA A 187 -6.85 4.24 -20.56
CA ALA A 187 -5.41 4.45 -20.76
C ALA A 187 -4.81 5.52 -19.83
N ASP A 188 -5.60 6.52 -19.44
CA ASP A 188 -5.18 7.56 -18.50
C ASP A 188 -4.82 6.97 -17.12
N CYS A 189 -5.54 5.93 -16.68
CA CYS A 189 -5.19 5.18 -15.47
C CYS A 189 -3.84 4.47 -15.61
N TRP A 190 -3.49 4.01 -16.82
CA TRP A 190 -2.23 3.30 -17.06
C TRP A 190 -1.05 4.25 -16.94
N TRP A 191 -1.13 5.41 -17.60
CA TRP A 191 -0.06 6.41 -17.55
C TRP A 191 0.09 7.01 -16.15
N LEU A 192 -1.02 7.34 -15.49
CA LEU A 192 -1.00 7.86 -14.13
C LEU A 192 -0.53 6.79 -13.13
N GLY A 193 -0.92 5.52 -13.32
CA GLY A 193 -0.42 4.39 -12.54
C GLY A 193 1.08 4.16 -12.74
N LEU A 194 1.55 4.20 -14.00
CA LEU A 194 2.96 4.04 -14.35
C LEU A 194 3.83 5.13 -13.70
N SER A 195 3.31 6.37 -13.62
CA SER A 195 4.01 7.48 -12.97
C SER A 195 4.25 7.28 -11.47
N SER A 196 3.52 6.36 -10.82
CA SER A 196 3.74 5.99 -9.41
C SER A 196 4.92 5.03 -9.20
N LEU A 197 5.38 4.32 -10.25
CA LEU A 197 6.40 3.28 -10.11
C LEU A 197 7.71 3.76 -9.46
N PRO A 198 8.25 4.96 -9.78
CA PRO A 198 9.42 5.47 -9.08
C PRO A 198 9.23 5.56 -7.56
N LEU A 199 8.03 5.94 -7.09
CA LEU A 199 7.70 5.99 -5.66
C LEU A 199 7.60 4.57 -5.06
N VAL A 200 6.92 3.67 -5.77
CA VAL A 200 6.74 2.27 -5.32
C VAL A 200 8.08 1.54 -5.19
N PHE A 201 8.96 1.65 -6.18
CA PHE A 201 10.26 0.99 -6.17
C PHE A 201 11.23 1.61 -5.16
N SER A 202 11.13 2.92 -4.94
CA SER A 202 12.05 3.60 -4.02
C SER A 202 11.64 3.43 -2.55
N TYR A 203 10.35 3.30 -2.23
CA TYR A 203 9.84 3.22 -0.85
C TYR A 203 10.63 2.27 0.09
N PRO A 204 10.95 1.01 -0.27
CA PRO A 204 11.70 0.12 0.62
C PRO A 204 13.09 0.64 1.02
N LEU A 205 13.68 1.50 0.19
CA LEU A 205 15.00 2.09 0.43
C LEU A 205 14.93 3.23 1.47
N PHE A 206 13.80 3.92 1.59
CA PHE A 206 13.69 5.12 2.45
C PHE A 206 13.94 4.81 3.92
N LYS A 207 13.55 3.62 4.39
CA LYS A 207 13.79 3.18 5.78
C LYS A 207 15.29 3.14 6.16
N ARG A 208 16.17 3.03 5.16
CA ARG A 208 17.63 2.94 5.36
C ARG A 208 18.32 4.29 5.37
N PHE A 209 17.75 5.29 4.70
CA PHE A 209 18.42 6.58 4.47
C PHE A 209 17.76 7.77 5.18
N THR A 210 16.45 7.70 5.48
CA THR A 210 15.71 8.82 6.06
C THR A 210 14.85 8.41 7.25
N TYR A 211 14.56 9.37 8.14
CA TYR A 211 13.55 9.23 9.20
C TYR A 211 12.11 9.40 8.69
N TYR A 212 11.92 9.60 7.40
CA TYR A 212 10.60 9.87 6.82
C TYR A 212 10.13 8.79 5.83
N PRO A 213 10.28 7.47 6.09
CA PRO A 213 9.74 6.44 5.20
C PRO A 213 8.21 6.52 5.09
N GLN A 214 7.53 7.07 6.10
CA GLN A 214 6.09 7.35 6.07
C GLN A 214 5.69 8.26 4.92
N VAL A 215 6.55 9.21 4.50
CA VAL A 215 6.27 10.12 3.38
C VAL A 215 6.19 9.33 2.07
N ALA A 216 7.19 8.49 1.82
CA ALA A 216 7.21 7.65 0.62
C ALA A 216 6.04 6.64 0.62
N LEU A 217 5.75 6.03 1.78
CA LEU A 217 4.59 5.16 1.94
C LEU A 217 3.30 5.91 1.62
N SER A 218 3.07 7.05 2.26
CA SER A 218 1.83 7.82 2.10
C SER A 218 1.63 8.25 0.66
N ALA A 219 2.71 8.63 -0.04
CA ALA A 219 2.65 8.98 -1.44
C ALA A 219 2.17 7.80 -2.30
N CYS A 220 2.80 6.62 -2.18
CA CYS A 220 2.41 5.47 -3.01
C CYS A 220 1.07 4.86 -2.60
N PHE A 221 0.77 4.83 -1.30
CA PHE A 221 -0.39 4.13 -0.74
C PHE A 221 -1.71 4.87 -0.94
N THR A 222 -1.65 6.17 -1.21
CA THR A 222 -2.84 7.02 -1.41
C THR A 222 -3.06 7.39 -2.88
N TRP A 223 -2.27 6.81 -3.80
CA TRP A 223 -2.36 7.08 -5.25
C TRP A 223 -3.75 6.77 -5.83
N GLY A 224 -4.51 5.88 -5.18
CA GLY A 224 -5.92 5.62 -5.48
C GLY A 224 -6.82 6.87 -5.46
N ALA A 225 -6.50 7.88 -4.65
CA ALA A 225 -7.20 9.16 -4.63
C ALA A 225 -7.09 9.91 -5.97
N LEU A 226 -6.05 9.64 -6.76
CA LEU A 226 -5.89 10.19 -8.10
C LEU A 226 -6.53 9.28 -9.16
N LEU A 227 -6.29 7.96 -9.08
CA LEU A 227 -6.68 7.00 -10.11
C LEU A 227 -8.20 6.83 -10.30
N GLY A 228 -9.01 7.12 -9.28
CA GLY A 228 -10.47 6.98 -9.38
C GLY A 228 -11.12 7.97 -10.36
N PHE A 229 -10.52 9.14 -10.58
CA PHE A 229 -11.03 10.14 -11.52
C PHE A 229 -10.95 9.68 -12.98
N PRO A 230 -9.74 9.38 -13.53
CA PRO A 230 -9.64 8.89 -14.91
C PRO A 230 -10.37 7.56 -15.10
N ALA A 231 -10.52 6.73 -14.06
CA ALA A 231 -11.32 5.51 -14.12
C ALA A 231 -12.82 5.79 -14.38
N MET A 232 -13.32 6.94 -13.95
CA MET A 232 -14.68 7.42 -14.20
C MET A 232 -14.78 8.38 -15.40
N GLY A 233 -13.69 8.52 -16.19
CA GLY A 233 -13.69 9.29 -17.44
C GLY A 233 -13.48 10.79 -17.29
N VAL A 234 -12.97 11.28 -16.15
CA VAL A 234 -12.71 12.70 -15.91
C VAL A 234 -11.33 12.91 -15.29
N MET A 235 -10.64 14.01 -15.64
CA MET A 235 -9.38 14.42 -15.00
C MET A 235 -9.53 15.84 -14.45
N ASP A 236 -10.10 15.94 -13.26
CA ASP A 236 -10.30 17.21 -12.57
C ASP A 236 -9.22 17.44 -11.52
N TRP A 237 -8.10 18.04 -11.95
CA TRP A 237 -6.97 18.33 -11.06
C TRP A 237 -7.31 19.25 -9.90
N SER A 238 -8.37 20.05 -10.02
CA SER A 238 -8.82 20.94 -8.94
C SER A 238 -9.43 20.18 -7.76
N VAL A 239 -9.91 18.95 -7.99
CA VAL A 239 -10.42 18.04 -6.96
C VAL A 239 -9.41 16.95 -6.63
N MET A 240 -8.75 16.39 -7.64
CA MET A 240 -7.77 15.31 -7.49
C MET A 240 -6.62 15.69 -6.56
N LEU A 241 -6.01 16.87 -6.74
CA LEU A 241 -4.85 17.27 -5.93
C LEU A 241 -5.22 17.48 -4.47
N PRO A 242 -6.26 18.27 -4.10
CA PRO A 242 -6.64 18.40 -2.70
C PRO A 242 -7.08 17.08 -2.05
N LEU A 243 -7.79 16.21 -2.79
CA LEU A 243 -8.18 14.90 -2.27
C LEU A 243 -6.96 13.98 -2.04
N TYR A 244 -6.00 13.98 -2.95
CA TYR A 244 -4.75 13.26 -2.78
C TYR A 244 -3.92 13.81 -1.61
N THR A 245 -3.80 15.13 -1.48
CA THR A 245 -3.12 15.77 -0.34
C THR A 245 -3.80 15.42 0.99
N SER A 246 -5.14 15.44 1.03
CA SER A 246 -5.90 15.00 2.20
C SER A 246 -5.60 13.54 2.54
N SER A 247 -5.69 12.64 1.56
CA SER A 247 -5.43 11.21 1.74
C SER A 247 -3.99 10.96 2.20
N PHE A 248 -3.02 11.65 1.60
CA PHE A 248 -1.61 11.60 1.95
C PHE A 248 -1.36 12.03 3.40
N LEU A 249 -1.92 13.15 3.84
CA LEU A 249 -1.76 13.64 5.21
C LEU A 249 -2.47 12.75 6.24
N TRP A 250 -3.60 12.17 5.86
CA TRP A 250 -4.27 11.16 6.68
C TRP A 250 -3.40 9.91 6.83
N CYS A 251 -2.81 9.42 5.74
CA CYS A 251 -1.88 8.29 5.76
C CYS A 251 -0.64 8.55 6.59
N MET A 252 -0.02 9.73 6.44
CA MET A 252 1.07 10.18 7.29
C MET A 252 0.69 10.12 8.76
N THR A 253 -0.51 10.60 9.11
CA THR A 253 -0.98 10.66 10.50
C THR A 253 -1.16 9.26 11.09
N TYR A 254 -1.91 8.38 10.43
CA TYR A 254 -2.14 7.05 10.98
C TYR A 254 -0.89 6.17 10.94
N ASP A 255 -0.01 6.33 9.95
CA ASP A 255 1.18 5.49 9.80
C ASP A 255 2.29 5.95 10.75
N THR A 256 2.37 7.24 11.10
CA THR A 256 3.19 7.70 12.22
C THR A 256 2.70 7.11 13.54
N ILE A 257 1.38 7.08 13.79
CA ILE A 257 0.82 6.43 14.99
C ILE A 257 1.18 4.94 15.01
N TYR A 258 1.05 4.26 13.87
CA TYR A 258 1.48 2.86 13.73
C TYR A 258 2.98 2.69 14.00
N ALA A 259 3.84 3.58 13.50
CA ALA A 259 5.29 3.50 13.74
C ALA A 259 5.69 3.64 15.21
N HIS A 260 4.87 4.30 16.04
CA HIS A 260 5.10 4.33 17.49
C HIS A 260 4.95 2.94 18.15
N GLN A 261 4.22 2.01 17.53
CA GLN A 261 4.13 0.62 17.98
C GLN A 261 5.51 -0.08 18.03
N ASP A 262 6.36 0.21 17.04
CA ASP A 262 7.67 -0.42 16.86
C ASP A 262 8.82 0.45 17.41
N LYS A 263 8.56 1.62 18.00
CA LYS A 263 9.56 2.61 18.46
C LYS A 263 10.73 1.99 19.24
N LYS A 264 10.45 1.13 20.22
CA LYS A 264 11.47 0.46 21.05
C LYS A 264 12.32 -0.54 20.26
N PHE A 265 11.73 -1.21 19.27
CA PHE A 265 12.43 -2.16 18.40
C PHE A 265 13.26 -1.44 17.34
N ASP A 266 12.71 -0.37 16.75
CA ASP A 266 13.38 0.44 15.74
C ASP A 266 14.68 1.05 16.27
N ILE A 267 14.68 1.56 17.53
CA ILE A 267 15.88 2.07 18.20
C ILE A 267 16.96 1.00 18.28
N LYS A 268 16.61 -0.23 18.69
CA LYS A 268 17.56 -1.34 18.81
C LYS A 268 18.08 -1.83 17.46
N ALA A 269 17.23 -1.78 16.43
CA ALA A 269 17.56 -2.23 15.08
C ALA A 269 18.22 -1.14 14.21
N GLY A 270 18.35 0.10 14.70
CA GLY A 270 18.85 1.23 13.93
C GLY A 270 17.93 1.64 12.76
N ILE A 271 16.65 1.27 12.83
CA ILE A 271 15.65 1.61 11.81
C ILE A 271 15.14 3.03 12.08
N LYS A 272 15.08 3.87 11.05
CA LYS A 272 14.64 5.26 11.15
C LYS A 272 13.14 5.38 10.83
N SER A 273 12.40 6.19 11.59
CA SER A 273 10.97 6.42 11.39
C SER A 273 10.53 7.80 11.91
N THR A 274 9.37 8.29 11.47
CA THR A 274 8.81 9.57 11.96
C THR A 274 8.51 9.55 13.45
N ALA A 275 8.18 8.38 14.01
CA ALA A 275 8.04 8.19 15.44
C ALA A 275 9.34 8.53 16.20
N LEU A 276 10.49 8.18 15.64
CA LEU A 276 11.80 8.52 16.22
C LEU A 276 12.22 9.97 15.94
N ALA A 277 11.99 10.47 14.72
CA ALA A 277 12.36 11.86 14.39
C ALA A 277 11.53 12.91 15.14
N TRP A 278 10.23 12.65 15.34
CA TRP A 278 9.35 13.58 16.01
C TRP A 278 9.28 13.36 17.52
N GLY A 279 9.45 12.12 17.99
CA GLY A 279 9.42 11.78 19.41
C GLY A 279 8.18 12.38 20.09
N ASP A 280 8.41 13.18 21.14
CA ASP A 280 7.34 13.80 21.93
C ASP A 280 6.54 14.86 21.15
N LYS A 281 7.07 15.35 20.03
CA LYS A 281 6.37 16.30 19.14
C LYS A 281 5.38 15.61 18.21
N SER A 282 5.37 14.27 18.11
CA SER A 282 4.50 13.54 17.17
C SER A 282 3.04 13.94 17.29
N ARG A 283 2.50 14.09 18.52
CA ARG A 283 1.08 14.49 18.69
C ARG A 283 0.80 15.87 18.10
N LYS A 284 1.68 16.85 18.33
CA LYS A 284 1.52 18.21 17.80
C LYS A 284 1.58 18.23 16.28
N ILE A 285 2.52 17.50 15.69
CA ILE A 285 2.69 17.40 14.23
C ILE A 285 1.51 16.66 13.60
N CYS A 286 1.08 15.52 14.16
CA CYS A 286 -0.12 14.81 13.72
C CYS A 286 -1.38 15.67 13.80
N THR A 287 -1.50 16.52 14.83
CA THR A 287 -2.62 17.46 14.95
C THR A 287 -2.59 18.49 13.82
N ALA A 288 -1.43 19.10 13.55
CA ALA A 288 -1.27 20.05 12.45
C ALA A 288 -1.54 19.40 11.07
N MET A 289 -1.03 18.19 10.84
CA MET A 289 -1.33 17.41 9.64
C MET A 289 -2.81 17.08 9.52
N SER A 290 -3.49 16.76 10.62
CA SER A 290 -4.94 16.50 10.64
C SER A 290 -5.75 17.76 10.30
N VAL A 291 -5.35 18.94 10.78
CA VAL A 291 -5.96 20.22 10.39
C VAL A 291 -5.77 20.48 8.90
N ALA A 292 -4.54 20.34 8.40
CA ALA A 292 -4.24 20.53 6.97
C ALA A 292 -4.97 19.51 6.09
N GLN A 293 -5.10 18.27 6.55
CA GLN A 293 -5.85 17.20 5.90
C GLN A 293 -7.33 17.57 5.76
N MET A 294 -7.97 18.02 6.84
CA MET A 294 -9.37 18.46 6.79
C MET A 294 -9.55 19.69 5.89
N GLY A 295 -8.59 20.62 5.87
CA GLY A 295 -8.58 21.75 4.95
C GLY A 295 -8.51 21.32 3.48
N ALA A 296 -7.61 20.38 3.16
CA ALA A 296 -7.47 19.82 1.81
C ALA A 296 -8.71 19.01 1.40
N LEU A 297 -9.33 18.29 2.34
CA LEU A 297 -10.59 17.58 2.10
C LEU A 297 -11.73 18.57 1.80
N GLY A 298 -11.87 19.61 2.62
CA GLY A 298 -12.84 20.67 2.41
C GLY A 298 -12.65 21.38 1.07
N LEU A 299 -11.39 21.62 0.67
CA LEU A 299 -11.08 22.18 -0.65
C LEU A 299 -11.52 21.24 -1.78
N ALA A 300 -11.28 19.92 -1.68
CA ALA A 300 -11.77 18.94 -2.66
C ALA A 300 -13.30 18.95 -2.74
N GLY A 301 -13.99 19.07 -1.60
CA GLY A 301 -15.44 19.25 -1.55
C GLY A 301 -15.88 20.53 -2.24
N ALA A 302 -15.17 21.64 -2.01
CA ALA A 302 -15.50 22.93 -2.60
C ALA A 302 -15.34 22.93 -4.12
N THR A 303 -14.23 22.41 -4.62
CA THR A 303 -13.92 22.37 -6.06
C THR A 303 -14.77 21.35 -6.81
N SER A 304 -15.19 20.26 -6.15
CA SER A 304 -16.12 19.28 -6.75
C SER A 304 -17.58 19.74 -6.76
N GLY A 305 -17.91 20.83 -6.05
CA GLY A 305 -19.30 21.26 -5.82
C GLY A 305 -20.06 20.44 -4.78
N LEU A 306 -19.38 19.50 -4.09
CA LEU A 306 -19.99 18.62 -3.08
C LEU A 306 -19.92 19.17 -1.66
N LEU A 307 -19.21 20.28 -1.40
CA LEU A 307 -18.99 20.77 -0.02
C LEU A 307 -20.27 20.89 0.82
N TRP A 308 -21.36 21.31 0.18
CA TRP A 308 -22.67 21.51 0.81
C TRP A 308 -23.60 20.31 0.67
N GLY A 309 -23.15 19.23 0.03
CA GLY A 309 -23.88 17.97 0.00
C GLY A 309 -24.03 17.41 1.42
N PRO A 310 -25.23 16.94 1.81
CA PRO A 310 -25.47 16.49 3.17
C PRO A 310 -24.60 15.30 3.56
N GLY A 311 -24.29 14.42 2.60
CA GLY A 311 -23.37 13.32 2.75
C GLY A 311 -21.94 13.78 2.97
N PHE A 312 -21.39 14.62 2.09
CA PHE A 312 -20.03 15.14 2.19
C PHE A 312 -19.84 15.92 3.49
N LEU A 313 -20.73 16.87 3.80
CA LEU A 313 -20.62 17.72 4.98
C LEU A 313 -20.73 16.91 6.27
N GLY A 314 -21.76 16.05 6.38
CA GLY A 314 -21.95 15.19 7.54
C GLY A 314 -20.84 14.16 7.70
N GLY A 315 -20.43 13.54 6.59
CA GLY A 315 -19.31 12.60 6.54
C GLY A 315 -17.99 13.26 6.95
N MET A 316 -17.70 14.46 6.45
CA MET A 316 -16.51 15.23 6.80
C MET A 316 -16.50 15.59 8.28
N ALA A 317 -17.65 16.00 8.85
CA ALA A 317 -17.76 16.29 10.28
C ALA A 317 -17.49 15.05 11.14
N ILE A 318 -18.08 13.90 10.80
CA ILE A 318 -17.86 12.63 11.53
C ILE A 318 -16.41 12.16 11.38
N PHE A 319 -15.85 12.23 10.17
CA PHE A 319 -14.47 11.86 9.90
C PHE A 319 -13.51 12.73 10.72
N GLY A 320 -13.69 14.06 10.69
CA GLY A 320 -12.91 15.01 11.47
C GLY A 320 -12.99 14.74 12.97
N TYR A 321 -14.19 14.53 13.52
CA TYR A 321 -14.36 14.16 14.94
C TYR A 321 -13.57 12.90 15.29
N ARG A 322 -13.66 11.84 14.47
CA ARG A 322 -12.94 10.59 14.70
C ARG A 322 -11.42 10.76 14.60
N LEU A 323 -10.94 11.54 13.62
CA LEU A 323 -9.52 11.82 13.42
C LEU A 323 -8.92 12.61 14.59
N PHE A 324 -9.54 13.73 14.97
CA PHE A 324 -9.05 14.53 16.09
C PHE A 324 -9.18 13.81 17.43
N SER A 325 -10.25 13.04 17.63
CA SER A 325 -10.39 12.18 18.81
C SER A 325 -9.29 11.12 18.87
N MET A 326 -8.94 10.49 17.75
CA MET A 326 -7.81 9.56 17.68
C MET A 326 -6.50 10.25 18.06
N VAL A 327 -6.15 11.36 17.40
CA VAL A 327 -4.88 12.05 17.64
C VAL A 327 -4.79 12.60 19.07
N ARG A 328 -5.92 12.99 19.68
CA ARG A 328 -5.97 13.45 21.07
C ARG A 328 -5.80 12.31 22.07
N ASN A 329 -6.45 11.17 21.85
CA ASN A 329 -6.61 10.13 22.86
C ASN A 329 -5.58 9.01 22.79
N VAL A 330 -4.92 8.81 21.64
CA VAL A 330 -3.94 7.74 21.49
C VAL A 330 -2.80 7.88 22.47
N ASP A 331 -2.45 6.81 23.18
CA ASP A 331 -1.22 6.69 23.94
C ASP A 331 -0.09 6.19 23.03
N LEU A 332 0.82 7.10 22.64
CA LEU A 332 1.90 6.81 21.71
C LEU A 332 2.98 5.89 22.29
N ASP A 333 3.03 5.69 23.60
CA ASP A 333 3.99 4.77 24.23
C ASP A 333 3.38 3.39 24.50
N ASN A 334 2.10 3.19 24.15
CA ASN A 334 1.37 1.93 24.25
C ASN A 334 1.13 1.28 22.87
N PRO A 335 1.90 0.23 22.50
CA PRO A 335 1.76 -0.47 21.22
C PRO A 335 0.35 -0.98 20.90
N ALA A 336 -0.39 -1.45 21.91
CA ALA A 336 -1.73 -1.98 21.71
C ALA A 336 -2.74 -0.86 21.40
N ASP A 337 -2.59 0.30 22.05
CA ASP A 337 -3.45 1.46 21.81
C ASP A 337 -3.14 2.11 20.45
N CYS A 338 -1.87 2.21 20.07
CA CYS A 338 -1.45 2.59 18.72
C CYS A 338 -2.09 1.69 17.65
N TRP A 339 -2.06 0.37 17.84
CA TRP A 339 -2.67 -0.59 16.91
C TRP A 339 -4.20 -0.41 16.81
N LYS A 340 -4.87 -0.25 17.97
CA LYS A 340 -6.32 0.01 18.02
C LYS A 340 -6.68 1.29 17.26
N HIS A 341 -5.96 2.37 17.48
CA HIS A 341 -6.21 3.64 16.80
C HIS A 341 -5.87 3.58 15.31
N PHE A 342 -4.75 2.96 14.92
CA PHE A 342 -4.39 2.72 13.53
C PHE A 342 -5.50 1.97 12.78
N THR A 343 -5.95 0.82 13.31
CA THR A 343 -7.02 0.01 12.69
C THR A 343 -8.38 0.72 12.65
N SER A 344 -8.66 1.60 13.61
CA SER A 344 -9.91 2.38 13.64
C SER A 344 -10.09 3.32 12.43
N ASN A 345 -9.00 3.63 11.71
CA ASN A 345 -9.03 4.45 10.50
C ASN A 345 -9.83 3.78 9.37
N ILE A 346 -9.87 2.44 9.31
CA ILE A 346 -10.72 1.74 8.34
C ILE A 346 -12.17 2.20 8.49
N LYS A 347 -12.68 2.21 9.73
CA LYS A 347 -14.05 2.63 10.02
C LYS A 347 -14.27 4.10 9.68
N SER A 348 -13.33 4.98 10.03
CA SER A 348 -13.43 6.41 9.67
C SER A 348 -13.53 6.59 8.16
N GLY A 349 -12.68 5.88 7.41
CA GLY A 349 -12.67 5.94 5.96
C GLY A 349 -13.94 5.44 5.30
N LEU A 350 -14.43 4.27 5.75
CA LEU A 350 -15.67 3.67 5.23
C LEU A 350 -16.92 4.51 5.55
N ILE A 351 -16.97 5.16 6.72
CA ILE A 351 -18.05 6.11 7.04
C ILE A 351 -18.06 7.23 6.01
N PHE A 352 -16.90 7.81 5.70
CA PHE A 352 -16.82 8.88 4.70
C PHE A 352 -17.15 8.37 3.29
N SER A 353 -16.68 7.18 2.90
CA SER A 353 -17.06 6.53 1.64
C SER A 353 -18.58 6.35 1.51
N GLY A 354 -19.23 5.87 2.57
CA GLY A 354 -20.69 5.73 2.61
C GLY A 354 -21.41 7.08 2.52
N ALA A 355 -20.86 8.11 3.15
CA ALA A 355 -21.41 9.45 3.11
C ALA A 355 -21.31 10.08 1.69
N LEU A 356 -20.19 9.87 0.98
CA LEU A 356 -20.07 10.29 -0.42
C LEU A 356 -21.06 9.56 -1.34
N LEU A 357 -21.35 8.28 -1.07
CA LEU A 357 -22.35 7.53 -1.83
C LEU A 357 -23.76 8.11 -1.65
N ILE A 358 -24.08 8.66 -0.47
CA ILE A 358 -25.37 9.35 -0.25
C ILE A 358 -25.49 10.53 -1.23
N ASP A 359 -24.48 11.40 -1.31
CA ASP A 359 -24.51 12.54 -2.23
C ASP A 359 -24.58 12.11 -3.69
N TYR A 360 -23.84 11.07 -4.06
CA TYR A 360 -23.91 10.48 -5.40
C TYR A 360 -25.34 10.03 -5.76
N PHE A 361 -26.02 9.32 -4.86
CA PHE A 361 -27.41 8.91 -5.09
C PHE A 361 -28.38 10.09 -5.12
N LEU A 362 -28.22 11.08 -4.23
CA LEU A 362 -29.04 12.29 -4.25
C LEU A 362 -28.89 13.06 -5.57
N LYS A 363 -27.66 13.13 -6.11
CA LYS A 363 -27.36 13.76 -7.41
C LYS A 363 -28.04 13.02 -8.56
N ILE A 364 -27.92 11.68 -8.62
CA ILE A 364 -28.55 10.86 -9.66
C ILE A 364 -30.08 10.93 -9.61
N LEU A 365 -30.67 11.01 -8.41
CA LEU A 365 -32.11 11.13 -8.22
C LEU A 365 -32.63 12.56 -8.47
N GLY A 366 -31.76 13.52 -8.77
CA GLY A 366 -32.14 14.93 -9.00
C GLY A 366 -32.63 15.65 -7.74
N ILE A 367 -32.29 15.14 -6.55
CA ILE A 367 -32.65 15.74 -5.26
C ILE A 367 -31.67 16.88 -4.90
N MET A 368 -30.45 16.84 -5.42
CA MET A 368 -29.37 17.82 -5.18
C MET A 368 -28.62 18.22 -6.46
#